data_AF-A0A3L7X722-F1
#
_entry.id   AF-A0A3L7X722-F1
#
_cell.length_a   1.000
_cell.length_b   1.000
_cell.length_c   1.000
_cell.angle_alpha   90.00
_cell.angle_beta   90.00
_cell.angle_gamma   90.00
#
_symmetry.space_group_name_H-M   'P 1'
#
loop_
_entity.id
_entity.type
_entity.pdbx_description
1 polymer ?
#
loop_
_entity_poly.entity_id
_entity_poly.type
_entity_poly.pdbx_seq_one_letter_code
_entity_poly.pdbx_strand_id
1 'polypeptide(L)'
;MRLPARRAAAMLAGRRVATGLLPLGLALLWAGYFGPWIPHAAAALSLNALDLSEWVTYLPQVRSGALAVGRLNFLAPLSFAIVLSSAWAWQLPRTRALLLVPLLGFGVLAEPFLLYRNEPELQSQMWILFATAGGCVLGAVLRGQRWYWAGFA
;
A
#
# COMPACT_ATOMS: atom_id res chain seq x y z
N MET A 1 26.71 -4.02 -28.25
CA MET A 1 25.41 -3.90 -28.97
C MET A 1 24.83 -2.51 -28.72
N ARG A 2 24.89 -1.59 -29.71
CA ARG A 2 24.26 -0.26 -29.60
C ARG A 2 22.78 -0.39 -29.97
N LEU A 3 21.88 -0.07 -29.04
CA LEU A 3 20.45 -0.01 -29.32
C LEU A 3 20.18 1.05 -30.39
N PRO A 4 19.30 0.80 -31.38
CA PRO A 4 18.96 1.78 -32.40
C PRO A 4 18.33 3.01 -31.73
N ALA A 5 18.76 4.21 -32.12
CA ALA A 5 18.43 5.48 -31.46
C ALA A 5 16.92 5.72 -31.25
N ARG A 6 16.07 5.18 -32.13
CA ARG A 6 14.61 5.20 -32.00
C ARG A 6 14.08 4.40 -30.80
N ARG A 7 14.65 3.23 -30.50
CA ARG A 7 14.27 2.42 -29.33
C ARG A 7 14.69 3.11 -28.03
N ALA A 8 15.87 3.75 -28.02
CA ALA A 8 16.33 4.53 -26.88
C ALA A 8 15.42 5.74 -26.59
N ALA A 9 15.02 6.48 -27.63
CA ALA A 9 14.09 7.61 -27.50
C ALA A 9 12.70 7.20 -27.01
N ALA A 10 12.15 6.09 -27.54
CA ALA A 10 10.87 5.55 -27.08
C ALA A 10 10.92 5.06 -25.63
N MET A 11 12.02 4.41 -25.21
CA MET A 11 12.22 3.99 -23.82
C MET A 11 12.33 5.20 -22.86
N LEU A 12 13.03 6.27 -23.27
CA LEU A 12 13.15 7.49 -22.47
C LEU A 12 11.81 8.25 -22.37
N ALA A 13 11.05 8.33 -23.46
CA ALA A 13 9.71 8.92 -23.48
C ALA A 13 8.74 8.12 -22.61
N GLY A 14 8.72 6.79 -22.74
CA GLY A 14 7.91 5.91 -21.90
C GLY A 14 8.29 6.01 -20.41
N ARG A 15 9.58 6.15 -20.10
CA ARG A 15 10.05 6.36 -18.73
C ARG A 15 9.54 7.68 -18.15
N ARG A 16 9.56 8.79 -18.92
CA ARG A 16 9.06 10.10 -18.47
C ARG A 16 7.55 10.14 -18.24
N VAL A 17 6.78 9.50 -19.13
CA VAL A 17 5.32 9.37 -19.00
C VAL A 17 4.97 8.54 -17.75
N ALA A 18 5.67 7.44 -17.53
CA ALA A 18 5.52 6.64 -16.31
C ALA A 18 5.85 7.43 -15.04
N THR A 19 6.89 8.29 -15.04
CA THR A 19 7.24 9.11 -13.88
C THR A 19 6.14 10.11 -13.48
N GLY A 20 5.39 10.65 -14.45
CA GLY A 20 4.29 11.58 -14.20
C GLY A 20 2.97 10.90 -13.81
N LEU A 21 2.71 9.70 -14.34
CA LEU A 21 1.50 8.93 -14.04
C LEU A 21 1.56 8.24 -12.67
N LEU A 22 2.75 7.87 -12.20
CA LEU A 22 2.96 7.24 -10.89
C LEU A 22 2.40 8.05 -9.70
N PRO A 23 2.74 9.35 -9.52
CA PRO A 23 2.19 10.13 -8.41
C PRO A 23 0.67 10.29 -8.50
N LEU A 24 0.14 10.46 -9.72
CA LEU A 24 -1.30 10.55 -9.94
C LEU A 24 -2.00 9.23 -9.58
N GLY A 25 -1.43 8.10 -10.01
CA GLY A 25 -1.94 6.77 -9.67
C GLY A 25 -1.89 6.48 -8.17
N LEU A 26 -0.81 6.89 -7.49
CA LEU A 26 -0.71 6.79 -6.03
C LEU A 26 -1.73 7.68 -5.32
N ALA A 27 -1.92 8.92 -5.78
CA ALA A 27 -2.92 9.82 -5.21
C ALA A 27 -4.33 9.25 -5.38
N LEU A 28 -4.67 8.72 -6.56
CA LEU A 28 -5.94 8.04 -6.82
C LEU A 28 -6.11 6.77 -5.99
N LEU A 29 -5.04 6.00 -5.77
CA LEU A 29 -5.07 4.81 -4.92
C LEU A 29 -5.41 5.17 -3.47
N TRP A 30 -4.74 6.17 -2.91
CA TRP A 30 -5.03 6.65 -1.54
C TRP A 30 -6.41 7.27 -1.43
N ALA A 31 -6.80 8.10 -2.40
CA ALA A 31 -8.13 8.71 -2.44
C ALA A 31 -9.25 7.68 -2.60
N GLY A 32 -9.04 6.64 -3.41
CA GLY A 32 -9.98 5.54 -3.58
C GLY A 32 -10.06 4.64 -2.34
N TYR A 33 -8.95 4.46 -1.62
CA TYR A 33 -8.94 3.65 -0.39
C TYR A 33 -9.73 4.32 0.74
N PHE A 34 -9.45 5.60 1.01
CA PHE A 34 -10.12 6.36 2.07
C PHE A 34 -11.45 6.97 1.64
N GLY A 35 -11.75 6.93 0.34
CA GLY A 35 -13.03 7.38 -0.20
C GLY A 35 -14.20 6.51 0.23
N PRO A 36 -15.43 6.96 -0.04
CA PRO A 36 -16.65 6.22 0.28
C PRO A 36 -16.78 4.99 -0.63
N TRP A 37 -16.71 3.80 -0.06
CA TRP A 37 -16.96 2.55 -0.79
C TRP A 37 -18.45 2.24 -0.84
N ILE A 38 -19.13 2.51 0.27
CA ILE A 38 -20.59 2.47 0.35
C ILE A 38 -21.06 3.90 0.63
N PRO A 39 -21.47 4.65 -0.41
CA PRO A 39 -21.93 6.02 -0.22
C PRO A 39 -23.26 6.01 0.54
N HIS A 40 -23.37 6.86 1.56
CA HIS A 40 -24.60 7.11 2.31
C HIS A 40 -24.76 8.61 2.55
N ALA A 41 -26.02 9.08 2.59
CA ALA A 41 -26.33 10.50 2.73
C ALA A 41 -25.88 11.09 4.07
N ALA A 42 -25.81 10.26 5.12
CA ALA A 42 -25.21 10.64 6.39
C ALA A 42 -23.71 10.32 6.36
N ALA A 43 -22.86 11.33 6.56
CA ALA A 43 -21.40 11.18 6.52
C ALA A 43 -20.87 10.13 7.52
N ALA A 44 -21.55 9.94 8.65
CA ALA A 44 -21.21 8.91 9.65
C ALA A 44 -21.56 7.47 9.22
N LEU A 45 -22.40 7.29 8.19
CA LEU A 45 -22.73 5.97 7.61
C LEU A 45 -21.97 5.70 6.30
N SER A 46 -21.17 6.66 5.84
CA SER A 46 -20.33 6.46 4.67
C SER A 46 -19.12 5.62 5.04
N LEU A 47 -19.18 4.32 4.78
CA LEU A 47 -18.11 3.39 5.14
C LEU A 47 -16.98 3.45 4.10
N ASN A 48 -15.76 3.67 4.59
CA ASN A 48 -14.54 3.52 3.79
C ASN A 48 -14.05 2.05 3.82
N ALA A 49 -12.97 1.75 3.10
CA ALA A 49 -12.41 0.39 3.08
C ALA A 49 -11.95 -0.11 4.46
N LEU A 50 -11.39 0.77 5.29
CA LEU A 50 -10.92 0.42 6.63
C LEU A 50 -12.09 0.03 7.53
N ASP A 51 -13.16 0.82 7.53
CA ASP A 51 -14.36 0.55 8.31
C ASP A 51 -15.00 -0.77 7.84
N LEU A 52 -15.11 -0.97 6.52
CA LEU A 52 -15.62 -2.21 5.95
C LEU A 52 -14.81 -3.44 6.36
N SER A 53 -13.50 -3.28 6.54
CA SER A 53 -12.62 -4.36 7.00
C SER A 53 -12.98 -4.85 8.40
N GLU A 54 -13.60 -4.03 9.23
CA GLU A 54 -14.10 -4.41 10.55
C GLU A 54 -15.54 -4.88 10.46
N TRP A 55 -16.39 -4.09 9.79
CA TRP A 55 -17.82 -4.38 9.64
C TRP A 55 -18.09 -5.76 9.04
N VAL A 56 -17.27 -6.20 8.07
CA VAL A 56 -17.40 -7.52 7.44
C VAL A 56 -17.35 -8.68 8.45
N THR A 57 -16.65 -8.51 9.57
CA THR A 57 -16.54 -9.55 10.62
C THR A 57 -17.84 -9.75 11.41
N TYR A 58 -18.74 -8.76 11.38
CA TYR A 58 -20.03 -8.83 12.08
C TYR A 58 -21.14 -9.38 11.19
N LEU A 59 -20.92 -9.48 9.87
CA LEU A 59 -21.94 -9.96 8.94
C LEU A 59 -22.24 -11.45 9.16
N PRO A 60 -23.50 -11.84 9.42
CA PRO A 60 -23.87 -13.24 9.63
C PRO A 60 -23.53 -14.12 8.43
N GLN A 61 -23.67 -13.58 7.22
CA GLN A 61 -23.41 -14.29 5.95
C GLN A 61 -21.92 -14.57 5.74
N VAL A 62 -21.04 -13.73 6.26
CA VAL A 62 -19.58 -13.94 6.23
C VAL A 62 -19.22 -15.00 7.26
N ARG A 63 -19.79 -14.90 8.47
CA ARG A 63 -19.59 -15.89 9.54
C ARG A 63 -20.10 -17.28 9.18
N SER A 64 -21.19 -17.37 8.43
CA SER A 64 -21.74 -18.64 7.96
C SER A 64 -20.97 -19.23 6.77
N GLY A 65 -19.97 -18.51 6.24
CA GLY A 65 -19.22 -18.90 5.05
C GLY A 65 -20.00 -18.78 3.73
N ALA A 66 -21.22 -18.22 3.77
CA ALA A 66 -22.04 -18.02 2.58
C ALA A 66 -21.48 -16.93 1.65
N LEU A 67 -20.72 -15.98 2.20
CA LEU A 67 -20.08 -14.90 1.45
C LEU A 67 -18.55 -15.00 1.56
N ALA A 68 -17.87 -15.18 0.43
CA ALA A 68 -16.41 -15.27 0.35
C ALA A 68 -15.72 -13.88 0.37
N VAL A 69 -16.17 -13.01 1.28
CA VAL A 69 -15.59 -11.68 1.50
C VAL A 69 -15.09 -11.62 2.94
N GLY A 70 -13.81 -11.32 3.12
CA GLY A 70 -13.19 -11.20 4.44
C GLY A 70 -12.44 -9.89 4.60
N ARG A 71 -11.83 -9.71 5.78
CA ARG A 71 -11.07 -8.49 6.11
C ARG A 71 -9.90 -8.24 5.16
N LEU A 72 -9.24 -9.32 4.75
CA LEU A 72 -8.08 -9.26 3.85
C LEU A 72 -8.42 -8.57 2.52
N ASN A 73 -9.64 -8.72 2.02
CA ASN A 73 -10.08 -8.09 0.78
C ASN A 73 -10.00 -6.56 0.87
N PHE A 74 -10.18 -6.00 2.07
CA PHE A 74 -10.14 -4.56 2.32
C PHE A 74 -8.77 -4.08 2.81
N LEU A 75 -8.03 -4.89 3.58
CA LEU A 75 -6.70 -4.52 4.07
C LEU A 75 -5.56 -4.72 3.06
N ALA A 76 -5.72 -5.62 2.08
CA ALA A 76 -4.70 -5.86 1.06
C ALA A 76 -4.44 -4.65 0.13
N PRO A 77 -5.45 -3.89 -0.32
CA PRO A 77 -5.22 -2.63 -1.03
C PRO A 77 -4.38 -1.62 -0.24
N LEU A 78 -4.56 -1.55 1.09
CA LEU A 78 -3.78 -0.67 1.96
C LEU A 78 -2.31 -1.07 2.00
N SER A 79 -2.02 -2.37 2.19
CA SER A 79 -0.65 -2.86 2.17
C SER A 79 0.02 -2.59 0.82
N PHE A 80 -0.71 -2.75 -0.28
CA PHE A 80 -0.22 -2.43 -1.62
C PHE A 80 0.08 -0.93 -1.79
N ALA A 81 -0.79 -0.05 -1.28
CA ALA A 81 -0.58 1.40 -1.30
C ALA A 81 0.66 1.84 -0.52
N ILE A 82 0.90 1.24 0.65
CA ILE A 82 2.10 1.47 1.47
C ILE A 82 3.36 1.04 0.71
N VAL A 83 3.36 -0.14 0.10
CA VAL A 83 4.50 -0.67 -0.64
C VAL A 83 4.85 0.22 -1.83
N LEU A 84 3.85 0.57 -2.66
CA LEU A 84 4.07 1.40 -3.84
C LEU A 84 4.53 2.82 -3.45
N SER A 85 3.93 3.41 -2.42
CA SER A 85 4.30 4.75 -1.95
C SER A 85 5.73 4.77 -1.41
N SER A 86 6.14 3.72 -0.68
CA SER A 86 7.50 3.55 -0.18
C SER A 86 8.52 3.40 -1.30
N ALA A 87 8.21 2.55 -2.29
CA ALA A 87 9.07 2.34 -3.45
C ALA A 87 9.22 3.60 -4.31
N TRP A 88 8.19 4.44 -4.39
CA TRP A 88 8.24 5.70 -5.13
C TRP A 88 8.97 6.80 -4.35
N ALA A 89 8.68 6.97 -3.06
CA ALA A 89 9.33 7.96 -2.20
C ALA A 89 10.86 7.79 -2.15
N TRP A 90 11.34 6.55 -2.28
CA TRP A 90 12.78 6.24 -2.29
C TRP A 90 13.50 6.61 -3.59
N GLN A 91 12.79 6.75 -4.71
CA GLN A 91 13.40 7.09 -6.00
C GLN A 91 13.78 8.57 -6.11
N LEU A 92 13.24 9.43 -5.23
CA LEU A 92 13.46 10.88 -5.26
C LEU A 92 14.24 11.32 -4.00
N PRO A 93 15.51 11.75 -4.12
CA PRO A 93 16.35 12.09 -2.97
C PRO A 93 15.83 13.28 -2.14
N ARG A 94 14.99 14.13 -2.75
CA ARG A 94 14.40 15.32 -2.13
C ARG A 94 13.05 15.07 -1.45
N THR A 95 12.43 13.91 -1.63
CA THR A 95 11.06 13.65 -1.17
C THR A 95 11.01 12.64 -0.04
N ARG A 96 12.00 12.63 0.85
CA ARG A 96 11.98 11.79 2.06
C ARG A 96 10.76 12.06 2.94
N ALA A 97 10.19 13.27 2.87
CA ALA A 97 8.92 13.61 3.51
C ALA A 97 7.74 12.75 3.00
N LEU A 98 7.81 12.19 1.79
CA LEU A 98 6.80 11.26 1.28
C LEU A 98 6.86 9.88 1.94
N LEU A 99 7.93 9.54 2.69
CA LEU A 99 7.95 8.34 3.54
C LEU A 99 6.97 8.45 4.71
N LEU A 100 6.47 9.65 5.03
CA LEU A 100 5.42 9.83 6.01
C LEU A 100 4.11 9.17 5.58
N VAL A 101 3.81 9.15 4.28
CA VAL A 101 2.57 8.54 3.75
C VAL A 101 2.51 7.03 3.98
N PRO A 102 3.52 6.22 3.57
CA PRO A 102 3.54 4.80 3.90
C PRO A 102 3.73 4.53 5.39
N LEU A 103 4.44 5.40 6.13
CA LEU A 103 4.57 5.27 7.59
C LEU A 103 3.22 5.46 8.30
N LEU A 104 2.44 6.45 7.87
CA LEU A 104 1.08 6.66 8.36
C LEU A 104 0.17 5.49 7.98
N GLY A 105 0.24 5.01 6.74
CA GLY A 105 -0.49 3.81 6.32
C GLY A 105 -0.13 2.57 7.15
N PHE A 106 1.15 2.40 7.48
CA PHE A 106 1.62 1.34 8.36
C PHE A 106 1.08 1.51 9.79
N GLY A 107 1.01 2.74 10.30
CA GLY A 107 0.35 3.06 11.57
C GLY A 107 -1.14 2.71 11.56
N VAL A 108 -1.83 2.97 10.46
CA VAL A 108 -3.24 2.59 10.28
C VAL A 108 -3.43 1.07 10.29
N LEU A 109 -2.49 0.30 9.72
CA LEU A 109 -2.50 -1.17 9.85
C LEU A 109 -2.20 -1.65 11.27
N ALA A 110 -1.49 -0.87 12.10
CA ALA A 110 -1.09 -1.27 13.45
C ALA A 110 -2.23 -1.25 14.45
N GLU A 111 -3.21 -0.37 14.25
CA GLU A 111 -4.41 -0.30 15.09
C GLU A 111 -5.16 -1.65 15.13
N PRO A 112 -5.58 -2.25 13.99
CA PRO A 112 -6.28 -3.53 14.02
C PRO A 112 -5.35 -4.67 14.50
N PHE A 113 -4.04 -4.58 14.28
CA PHE A 113 -3.10 -5.57 14.83
C PHE A 113 -3.12 -5.64 16.36
N LEU A 114 -3.23 -4.49 17.02
CA LEU A 114 -3.30 -4.43 18.49
C LEU A 114 -4.67 -4.88 19.01
N LEU A 115 -5.74 -4.49 18.31
CA LEU A 115 -7.11 -4.74 18.74
C LEU A 115 -7.46 -6.23 18.69
N TYR A 116 -6.94 -6.96 17.70
CA TYR A 116 -7.24 -8.39 17.49
C TYR A 116 -6.12 -9.34 17.95
N ARG A 117 -5.26 -8.91 18.89
CA ARG A 117 -4.11 -9.74 19.35
C ARG A 117 -4.49 -11.10 19.94
N ASN A 118 -5.73 -11.26 20.39
CA ASN A 118 -6.22 -12.44 21.09
C ASN A 118 -6.90 -13.46 20.17
N GLU A 119 -7.13 -13.11 18.89
CA GLU A 119 -7.78 -14.01 17.93
C GLU A 119 -6.75 -14.60 16.96
N PRO A 120 -6.37 -15.89 17.11
CA PRO A 120 -5.21 -16.47 16.44
C PRO A 120 -5.36 -16.53 14.91
N GLU A 121 -6.58 -16.77 14.42
CA GLU A 121 -6.87 -16.81 12.98
C GLU A 121 -6.66 -15.44 12.33
N LEU A 122 -7.19 -14.38 12.95
CA LEU A 122 -7.03 -12.99 12.52
C LEU A 122 -5.58 -12.52 12.64
N GLN A 123 -4.89 -12.93 13.70
CA GLN A 123 -3.50 -12.57 13.94
C GLN A 123 -2.59 -13.08 12.81
N SER A 124 -2.81 -14.31 12.32
CA SER A 124 -2.01 -14.88 11.23
C SER A 124 -2.13 -14.06 9.93
N GLN A 125 -3.35 -13.61 9.61
CA GLN A 125 -3.63 -12.78 8.44
C GLN A 125 -2.96 -11.41 8.53
N MET A 126 -3.00 -10.81 9.73
CA MET A 126 -2.36 -9.52 9.97
C MET A 126 -0.83 -9.61 9.94
N TRP A 127 -0.24 -10.69 10.47
CA TRP A 127 1.19 -10.94 10.38
C TRP A 127 1.68 -11.01 8.92
N ILE A 128 0.93 -11.63 8.02
CA ILE A 128 1.27 -11.69 6.58
C ILE A 128 1.28 -10.28 5.98
N LEU A 129 0.26 -9.46 6.28
CA LEU A 129 0.18 -8.08 5.79
C LEU A 129 1.31 -7.21 6.36
N PHE A 130 1.62 -7.35 7.65
CA PHE A 130 2.71 -6.66 8.32
C PHE A 130 4.08 -7.05 7.75
N ALA A 131 4.33 -8.35 7.60
CA ALA A 131 5.57 -8.86 7.03
C ALA A 131 5.75 -8.39 5.58
N THR A 132 4.67 -8.35 4.81
CA THR A 132 4.70 -7.87 3.42
C THR A 132 4.99 -6.36 3.36
N ALA A 133 4.25 -5.55 4.13
CA ALA A 133 4.45 -4.11 4.16
C ALA A 133 5.84 -3.74 4.72
N GLY A 134 6.20 -4.29 5.88
CA GLY A 134 7.48 -4.06 6.55
C GLY A 134 8.68 -4.58 5.77
N GLY A 135 8.59 -5.80 5.21
CA GLY A 135 9.65 -6.40 4.38
C GLY A 135 9.89 -5.62 3.09
N CYS A 136 8.86 -5.09 2.45
CA CYS A 136 8.99 -4.25 1.26
C CYS A 136 9.55 -2.85 1.59
N VAL A 137 9.13 -2.24 2.70
CA VAL A 137 9.68 -0.97 3.20
C VAL A 137 11.16 -1.14 3.54
N LEU A 138 11.50 -2.17 4.33
CA LEU A 138 12.87 -2.50 4.68
C LEU A 138 13.71 -2.83 3.44
N GLY A 139 13.15 -3.61 2.50
CA GLY A 139 13.79 -3.92 1.23
C GLY A 139 14.07 -2.67 0.39
N ALA A 140 13.16 -1.70 0.36
CA ALA A 140 13.40 -0.41 -0.29
C ALA A 140 14.53 0.37 0.39
N VAL A 141 14.56 0.41 1.72
CA VAL A 141 15.62 1.06 2.52
C VAL A 141 16.99 0.39 2.32
N LEU A 142 17.05 -0.94 2.41
CA LEU A 142 18.29 -1.73 2.25
C LEU A 142 18.83 -1.66 0.82
N ARG A 143 17.96 -1.60 -0.19
CA ARG A 143 18.38 -1.44 -1.59
C ARG A 143 19.05 -0.08 -1.84
N GLY A 144 18.69 0.95 -1.08
CA GLY A 144 19.38 2.24 -1.10
C GLY A 144 20.72 2.26 -0.34
N GLN A 145 20.88 1.45 0.71
CA GLN A 145 22.16 1.32 1.44
C GLN A 145 23.29 0.75 0.57
N ARG A 146 22.98 -0.17 -0.36
CA ARG A 146 23.99 -0.81 -1.22
C ARG A 146 24.67 0.13 -2.24
N TRP A 147 24.11 1.31 -2.51
CA TRP A 147 24.74 2.32 -3.39
C TRP A 147 25.77 3.19 -2.69
N TYR A 148 25.66 3.39 -1.37
CA TYR A 148 26.65 4.18 -0.63
C TYR A 148 27.99 3.46 -0.47
N TRP A 149 28.00 2.13 -0.47
CA TRP A 149 29.22 1.32 -0.37
C TRP A 149 29.91 1.06 -1.71
N ALA A 150 29.23 1.27 -2.84
CA ALA A 150 29.82 1.10 -4.17
C ALA A 150 30.58 2.34 -4.67
N GLY A 151 30.70 3.39 -3.85
CA GLY A 151 31.38 4.64 -4.17
C GLY A 151 32.74 4.86 -3.49
N PHE A 152 33.27 3.86 -2.75
CA PHE A 152 34.58 3.93 -2.09
C PHE A 152 35.38 2.63 -2.20
N ALA A 153 35.53 2.11 -3.41
CA ALA A 153 36.56 1.13 -3.73
C ALA A 153 37.13 1.43 -5.12
#